data_AF-A0A0A7UY34-F1
#
_entry.id   AF-A0A0A7UY34-F1
#
_cell.length_a   1.000
_cell.length_b   1.000
_cell.length_c   1.000
_cell.angle_alpha   90.00
_cell.angle_beta   90.00
_cell.angle_gamma   90.00
#
_symmetry.space_group_name_H-M   'P 1'
#
loop_
_entity.id
_entity.type
_entity.pdbx_description
1 polymer ?
#
loop_
_entity_poly.entity_id
_entity_poly.type
_entity_poly.pdbx_seq_one_letter_code
_entity_poly.pdbx_strand_id
1 'polypeptide(L)'
;SSLPLLVALLILQNTSGTLSLLTLQYMDPLSLTTHADKLWWAGCLLAFLVKMPLYGVHLWLPKAHVEAPIAGSMILAAVLLKLGGYGMMRMMLILEPLTKEMSYPFIVFALWGVVMAGTICLRQTDLKALIAYSSVSHMGLVVAGILVQTPWGFAGALILMIAHGLTSSALFCLANTNYERIHSRSILLARGLQMVLPLMATWWFFASLANL
;
A
#
# COMPACT_ATOMS: atom_id res chain seq x y z
N SER A 1 3.92 -2.10 14.55
CA SER A 1 4.42 -3.01 13.49
C SER A 1 5.91 -2.85 13.19
N SER A 2 6.58 -1.76 13.58
CA SER A 2 8.00 -1.53 13.29
C SER A 2 8.98 -2.26 14.21
N LEU A 3 8.56 -2.65 15.42
CA LEU A 3 9.45 -3.31 16.40
C LEU A 3 10.02 -4.65 15.92
N PRO A 4 9.25 -5.57 15.32
CA PRO A 4 9.81 -6.82 14.77
C PRO A 4 10.87 -6.57 13.68
N LEU A 5 10.65 -5.57 12.83
CA LEU A 5 11.65 -5.16 11.83
C LEU A 5 12.90 -4.60 12.49
N LEU A 6 12.77 -3.77 13.54
CA LEU A 6 13.93 -3.26 14.27
C LEU A 6 14.76 -4.40 14.86
N VAL A 7 14.12 -5.37 15.51
CA VAL A 7 14.82 -6.55 16.06
C VAL A 7 15.52 -7.32 14.93
N ALA A 8 14.85 -7.53 13.80
CA ALA A 8 15.44 -8.21 12.65
C ALA A 8 16.66 -7.45 12.07
N LEU A 9 16.59 -6.12 12.00
CA LEU A 9 17.73 -5.29 11.56
C LEU A 9 18.89 -5.33 12.56
N LEU A 10 18.63 -5.34 13.87
CA LEU A 10 19.70 -5.47 14.88
C LEU A 10 20.41 -6.82 14.78
N ILE A 11 19.67 -7.90 14.51
CA ILE A 11 20.25 -9.24 14.26
C ILE A 11 21.09 -9.22 12.97
N LEU A 12 20.60 -8.58 11.91
CA LEU A 12 21.35 -8.42 10.66
C LEU A 12 22.64 -7.64 10.89
N GLN A 13 22.60 -6.55 11.66
CA GLN A 13 23.78 -5.75 11.98
C GLN A 13 24.82 -6.55 12.78
N ASN A 14 24.38 -7.40 13.71
CA ASN A 14 25.29 -8.21 14.50
C ASN A 14 25.98 -9.32 13.69
N THR A 15 25.30 -9.84 12.66
CA THR A 15 25.83 -10.92 11.81
C THR A 15 26.67 -10.42 10.64
N SER A 16 26.22 -9.35 9.97
CA SER A 16 26.89 -8.79 8.79
C SER A 16 27.84 -7.63 9.09
N GLY A 17 27.78 -7.06 10.30
CA GLY A 17 28.57 -5.91 10.71
C GLY A 17 28.16 -4.57 10.08
N THR A 18 27.26 -4.55 9.07
CA THR A 18 26.79 -3.32 8.40
C THR A 18 25.31 -3.37 8.02
N LEU A 19 24.62 -2.22 8.10
CA LEU A 19 23.24 -2.04 7.61
C LEU A 19 23.17 -1.30 6.27
N SER A 20 24.31 -0.93 5.68
CA SER A 20 24.32 -0.23 4.39
C SER A 20 23.84 -1.16 3.28
N LEU A 21 22.69 -0.84 2.70
CA LEU A 21 22.09 -1.61 1.60
C LEU A 21 23.05 -1.81 0.41
N LEU A 22 23.95 -0.85 0.17
CA LEU A 22 24.95 -0.95 -0.89
C LEU A 22 26.00 -2.03 -0.60
N THR A 23 26.52 -2.09 0.64
CA THR A 23 27.57 -3.05 1.00
C THR A 23 27.00 -4.45 1.14
N LEU A 24 25.77 -4.57 1.66
CA LEU A 24 25.06 -5.84 1.84
C LEU A 24 24.87 -6.62 0.53
N GLN A 25 24.82 -5.94 -0.63
CA GLN A 25 24.72 -6.60 -1.94
C GLN A 25 25.99 -7.34 -2.35
N TYR A 26 27.14 -6.97 -1.79
CA TYR A 26 28.43 -7.59 -2.08
C TYR A 26 28.87 -8.60 -1.02
N MET A 27 28.04 -8.82 0.01
CA MET A 27 28.29 -9.85 1.00
C MET A 27 27.92 -11.22 0.46
N ASP A 28 28.58 -12.25 0.99
CA ASP A 28 28.22 -13.64 0.68
C ASP A 28 26.77 -13.92 1.06
N PRO A 29 26.05 -14.77 0.29
CA PRO A 29 24.66 -15.08 0.56
C PRO A 29 24.50 -15.70 1.95
N LEU A 30 23.56 -15.16 2.74
CA LEU A 30 23.22 -15.68 4.06
C LEU A 30 22.70 -17.12 3.94
N SER A 31 23.24 -18.03 4.76
CA SER A 31 22.79 -19.42 4.85
C SER A 31 21.49 -19.56 5.64
N LEU A 32 20.39 -19.09 5.06
CA LEU A 32 19.06 -19.06 5.68
C LEU A 32 18.39 -20.45 5.66
N THR A 33 18.73 -21.33 6.59
CA THR A 33 18.20 -22.72 6.60
C THR A 33 17.38 -23.04 7.84
N THR A 34 17.58 -22.32 8.93
CA THR A 34 16.99 -22.63 10.23
C THR A 34 15.57 -22.08 10.36
N HIS A 35 14.80 -22.59 11.33
CA HIS A 35 13.50 -22.00 11.68
C HIS A 35 13.62 -20.55 12.19
N ALA A 36 14.75 -20.20 12.81
CA ALA A 36 15.03 -18.83 13.23
C ALA A 36 15.12 -17.89 12.02
N ASP A 37 15.73 -18.33 10.93
CA ASP A 37 15.85 -17.55 9.68
C ASP A 37 14.48 -17.30 9.04
N LYS A 38 13.58 -18.29 9.10
CA LYS A 38 12.18 -18.12 8.64
C LYS A 38 11.41 -17.10 9.48
N LEU A 39 11.62 -17.10 10.81
CA LEU A 39 11.02 -16.10 11.70
C LEU A 39 11.61 -14.70 11.49
N TRP A 40 12.92 -14.60 11.28
CA TRP A 40 13.60 -13.37 10.94
C TRP A 40 13.09 -12.78 9.63
N TRP A 41 12.96 -13.62 8.59
CA TRP A 41 12.37 -13.25 7.30
C TRP A 41 10.94 -12.71 7.45
N ALA A 42 10.11 -13.39 8.25
CA ALA A 42 8.75 -12.94 8.54
C ALA A 42 8.75 -11.61 9.31
N GLY A 43 9.66 -11.42 10.27
CA GLY A 43 9.83 -10.19 11.02
C GLY A 43 10.20 -8.99 10.14
N CYS A 44 11.07 -9.21 9.15
CA CYS A 44 11.41 -8.22 8.13
C CYS A 44 10.19 -7.83 7.28
N LEU A 45 9.41 -8.80 6.78
CA LEU A 45 8.29 -8.54 5.87
C LEU A 45 7.05 -7.96 6.55
N LEU A 46 6.67 -8.48 7.73
CA LEU A 46 5.42 -8.12 8.41
C LEU A 46 5.30 -6.61 8.65
N ALA A 47 6.41 -5.92 8.95
CA ALA A 47 6.39 -4.48 9.15
C ALA A 47 5.95 -3.70 7.89
N PHE A 48 6.35 -4.17 6.71
CA PHE A 48 5.94 -3.55 5.43
C PHE A 48 4.53 -3.97 5.04
N LEU A 49 4.12 -5.21 5.29
CA LEU A 49 2.75 -5.68 5.04
C LEU A 49 1.68 -5.00 5.92
N VAL A 50 2.08 -4.44 7.06
CA VAL A 50 1.19 -3.58 7.86
C VAL A 50 1.10 -2.17 7.25
N LYS A 51 2.22 -1.63 6.75
CA LYS A 51 2.29 -0.29 6.13
C LYS A 51 1.66 -0.24 4.73
N MET A 52 1.79 -1.31 3.95
CA MET A 52 1.03 -1.58 2.73
C MET A 52 -0.10 -2.52 3.11
N PRO A 53 -1.27 -1.99 3.51
CA PRO A 53 -2.25 -2.76 4.25
C PRO A 53 -2.75 -3.95 3.43
N LEU A 54 -2.32 -5.14 3.82
CA LEU A 54 -3.00 -6.36 3.44
C LEU A 54 -4.36 -6.44 4.12
N TYR A 55 -5.28 -7.15 3.49
CA TYR A 55 -6.58 -7.46 4.08
C TYR A 55 -6.39 -8.14 5.45
N GLY A 56 -7.34 -7.94 6.37
CA GLY A 56 -7.15 -8.27 7.81
C GLY A 56 -6.50 -7.14 8.62
N VAL A 57 -5.34 -6.60 8.21
CA VAL A 57 -4.69 -5.48 8.93
C VAL A 57 -5.11 -4.11 8.38
N HIS A 58 -5.74 -4.07 7.21
CA HIS A 58 -6.12 -2.84 6.51
C HIS A 58 -7.00 -1.83 7.26
N LEU A 59 -7.71 -2.21 8.32
CA LEU A 59 -8.71 -1.35 8.98
C LEU A 59 -8.18 -0.02 9.52
N TRP A 60 -6.87 0.06 9.82
CA TRP A 60 -6.27 1.32 10.25
C TRP A 60 -6.29 2.39 9.15
N LEU A 61 -6.19 1.99 7.88
CA LEU A 61 -6.06 2.93 6.77
C LEU A 61 -7.37 3.69 6.52
N PRO A 62 -8.55 3.04 6.35
CA PRO A 62 -9.80 3.76 6.17
C PRO A 62 -10.14 4.66 7.35
N LYS A 63 -9.88 4.20 8.58
CA LYS A 63 -10.10 5.00 9.80
C LYS A 63 -9.21 6.24 9.83
N ALA A 64 -7.91 6.08 9.52
CA ALA A 64 -6.98 7.20 9.47
C ALA A 64 -7.39 8.26 8.44
N HIS A 65 -7.83 7.86 7.24
CA HIS A 65 -8.28 8.81 6.21
C HIS A 65 -9.59 9.54 6.56
N VAL A 66 -10.49 8.87 7.29
CA VAL A 66 -11.77 9.48 7.69
C VAL A 66 -11.56 10.57 8.75
N GLU A 67 -10.60 10.41 9.65
CA GLU A 67 -10.34 11.35 10.75
C GLU A 67 -9.31 12.43 10.39
N ALA A 68 -8.38 12.14 9.48
CA ALA A 68 -7.30 13.07 9.15
C ALA A 68 -7.80 14.31 8.35
N PRO A 69 -7.12 15.47 8.53
CA PRO A 69 -7.28 16.60 7.63
C PRO A 69 -6.91 16.20 6.19
N ILE A 70 -7.40 16.95 5.21
CA ILE A 70 -7.28 16.59 3.79
C ILE A 70 -5.82 16.55 3.35
N ALA A 71 -5.02 17.54 3.74
CA ALA A 71 -3.58 17.53 3.48
C ALA A 71 -2.90 16.27 4.04
N GLY A 72 -3.28 15.87 5.26
CA GLY A 72 -2.81 14.62 5.87
C GLY A 72 -3.22 13.38 5.07
N SER A 73 -4.48 13.32 4.61
CA SER A 73 -4.97 12.22 3.77
C SER A 73 -4.23 12.15 2.43
N MET A 74 -3.97 13.29 1.79
CA MET A 74 -3.23 13.36 0.52
C MET A 74 -1.79 12.89 0.68
N ILE A 75 -1.09 13.36 1.72
CA ILE A 75 0.32 12.97 1.98
C ILE A 75 0.40 11.49 2.39
N LEU A 76 -0.53 11.01 3.22
CA LEU A 76 -0.61 9.61 3.63
C LEU A 76 -0.80 8.70 2.41
N ALA A 77 -1.76 9.04 1.54
CA ALA A 77 -2.03 8.29 0.33
C ALA A 77 -0.85 8.37 -0.66
N ALA A 78 -0.34 9.56 -0.96
CA ALA A 78 0.67 9.77 -1.98
C ALA A 78 2.05 9.22 -1.60
N VAL A 79 2.46 9.37 -0.34
CA VAL A 79 3.85 9.14 0.08
C VAL A 79 3.98 7.97 1.04
N LEU A 80 3.23 7.97 2.16
CA LEU A 80 3.49 7.03 3.25
C LEU A 80 3.25 5.57 2.85
N LEU A 81 2.20 5.29 2.07
CA LEU A 81 1.95 3.93 1.55
C LEU A 81 3.05 3.48 0.57
N LYS A 82 3.56 4.42 -0.24
CA LYS A 82 4.56 4.16 -1.27
C LYS A 82 5.95 3.94 -0.66
N LEU A 83 6.27 4.65 0.43
CA LEU A 83 7.46 4.38 1.23
C LEU A 83 7.45 2.95 1.82
N GLY A 84 6.27 2.42 2.15
CA GLY A 84 6.10 1.02 2.54
C GLY A 84 6.51 0.05 1.41
N GLY A 85 6.02 0.28 0.19
CA GLY A 85 6.34 -0.53 -0.99
C GLY A 85 7.79 -0.43 -1.42
N TYR A 86 8.34 0.78 -1.46
CA TYR A 86 9.75 1.01 -1.74
C TYR A 86 10.65 0.33 -0.70
N GLY A 87 10.31 0.45 0.59
CA GLY A 87 11.03 -0.22 1.67
C GLY A 87 11.01 -1.74 1.52
N MET A 88 9.85 -2.32 1.17
CA MET A 88 9.74 -3.74 0.89
C MET A 88 10.64 -4.13 -0.29
N MET A 89 10.59 -3.42 -1.41
CA MET A 89 11.45 -3.71 -2.58
C MET A 89 12.94 -3.72 -2.24
N ARG A 90 13.40 -2.78 -1.40
CA ARG A 90 14.81 -2.73 -0.97
C ARG A 90 15.18 -3.89 -0.05
N MET A 91 14.28 -4.30 0.84
CA MET A 91 14.52 -5.42 1.75
C MET A 91 14.50 -6.78 1.05
N MET A 92 13.74 -6.93 -0.05
CA MET A 92 13.67 -8.19 -0.80
C MET A 92 15.05 -8.65 -1.31
N LEU A 93 15.95 -7.71 -1.63
CA LEU A 93 17.31 -8.03 -2.06
C LEU A 93 18.13 -8.79 -0.99
N ILE A 94 17.82 -8.59 0.29
CA ILE A 94 18.51 -9.25 1.42
C ILE A 94 17.81 -10.58 1.78
N LEU A 95 16.50 -10.68 1.49
CA LEU A 95 15.65 -11.79 1.93
C LEU A 95 15.72 -13.01 0.98
N GLU A 96 16.35 -12.88 -0.19
CA GLU A 96 16.60 -14.00 -1.10
C GLU A 96 17.65 -14.97 -0.50
N PRO A 97 17.48 -16.31 -0.66
CA PRO A 97 16.51 -17.01 -1.51
C PRO A 97 15.17 -17.38 -0.84
N LEU A 98 15.02 -17.17 0.49
CA LEU A 98 13.86 -17.65 1.27
C LEU A 98 12.50 -17.16 0.75
N THR A 99 12.50 -15.97 0.16
CA THR A 99 11.33 -15.36 -0.47
C THR A 99 10.68 -16.26 -1.52
N LYS A 100 11.46 -17.07 -2.26
CA LYS A 100 10.92 -17.94 -3.32
C LYS A 100 10.02 -19.04 -2.77
N GLU A 101 10.27 -19.51 -1.56
CA GLU A 101 9.48 -20.57 -0.92
C GLU A 101 8.34 -19.98 -0.07
N MET A 102 8.62 -18.93 0.68
CA MET A 102 7.71 -18.42 1.72
C MET A 102 6.70 -17.37 1.21
N SER A 103 6.85 -16.85 -0.01
CA SER A 103 6.00 -15.78 -0.55
C SER A 103 4.58 -16.20 -0.94
N TYR A 104 4.39 -17.45 -1.40
CA TYR A 104 3.10 -17.95 -1.89
C TYR A 104 1.89 -17.68 -0.98
N PRO A 105 1.91 -17.96 0.35
CA PRO A 105 0.77 -17.68 1.21
C PRO A 105 0.41 -16.18 1.25
N PHE A 106 1.42 -15.30 1.22
CA PHE A 106 1.19 -13.86 1.22
C PHE A 106 0.65 -13.35 -0.12
N ILE A 107 1.06 -13.95 -1.24
CA ILE A 107 0.51 -13.62 -2.57
C ILE A 107 -0.97 -14.00 -2.63
N VAL A 108 -1.32 -15.23 -2.22
CA VAL A 108 -2.72 -15.70 -2.18
C VAL A 108 -3.57 -14.79 -1.29
N PHE A 109 -3.06 -14.45 -0.11
CA PHE A 109 -3.76 -13.57 0.83
C PHE A 109 -3.90 -12.14 0.30
N ALA A 110 -2.89 -11.61 -0.40
CA ALA A 110 -2.95 -10.31 -1.05
C ALA A 110 -4.03 -10.27 -2.13
N LEU A 111 -4.04 -11.26 -3.04
CA LEU A 111 -5.02 -11.34 -4.13
C LEU A 111 -6.45 -11.52 -3.60
N TRP A 112 -6.65 -12.37 -2.58
CA TRP A 112 -7.93 -12.47 -1.91
C TRP A 112 -8.32 -11.12 -1.29
N GLY A 113 -7.38 -10.45 -0.63
CA GLY A 113 -7.58 -9.12 -0.08
C GLY A 113 -8.06 -8.08 -1.09
N VAL A 114 -7.55 -8.11 -2.32
CA VAL A 114 -8.01 -7.24 -3.42
C VAL A 114 -9.50 -7.45 -3.70
N VAL A 115 -9.94 -8.71 -3.83
CA VAL A 115 -11.35 -9.06 -4.08
C VAL A 115 -12.24 -8.60 -2.92
N MET A 116 -11.83 -8.84 -1.68
CA MET A 116 -12.62 -8.45 -0.50
C MET A 116 -12.70 -6.93 -0.34
N ALA A 117 -11.59 -6.21 -0.53
CA ALA A 117 -11.60 -4.74 -0.51
C ALA A 117 -12.52 -4.17 -1.60
N GLY A 118 -12.49 -4.76 -2.80
CA GLY A 118 -13.38 -4.38 -3.90
C GLY A 118 -14.86 -4.56 -3.57
N THR A 119 -15.24 -5.69 -2.97
CA THR A 119 -16.65 -5.92 -2.56
C THR A 119 -17.12 -4.98 -1.45
N ILE A 120 -16.23 -4.58 -0.53
CA ILE A 120 -16.52 -3.57 0.49
C ILE A 120 -16.74 -2.19 -0.15
N CYS A 121 -15.94 -1.82 -1.17
CA CYS A 121 -16.09 -0.55 -1.88
C CYS A 121 -17.49 -0.38 -2.47
N LEU A 122 -18.12 -1.45 -2.98
CA LEU A 122 -19.46 -1.40 -3.58
C LEU A 122 -20.56 -0.99 -2.59
N ARG A 123 -20.35 -1.19 -1.28
CA ARG A 123 -21.33 -0.88 -0.24
C ARG A 123 -21.00 0.39 0.54
N GLN A 124 -19.88 1.04 0.25
CA GLN A 124 -19.41 2.17 1.03
C GLN A 124 -20.20 3.43 0.69
N THR A 125 -20.81 4.04 1.71
CA THR A 125 -21.64 5.25 1.55
C THR A 125 -20.85 6.56 1.69
N ASP A 126 -19.66 6.50 2.28
CA ASP A 126 -18.79 7.66 2.53
C ASP A 126 -17.70 7.81 1.47
N LEU A 127 -17.58 9.00 0.88
CA LEU A 127 -16.64 9.28 -0.21
C LEU A 127 -15.16 9.04 0.19
N LYS A 128 -14.72 9.58 1.34
CA LYS A 128 -13.33 9.40 1.80
C LYS A 128 -12.99 7.93 2.08
N ALA A 129 -13.93 7.21 2.68
CA ALA A 129 -13.74 5.80 2.99
C ALA A 129 -13.74 4.95 1.71
N LEU A 130 -14.57 5.28 0.72
CA LEU A 130 -14.57 4.60 -0.58
C LEU A 130 -13.22 4.74 -1.29
N ILE A 131 -12.65 5.95 -1.32
CA ILE A 131 -11.29 6.18 -1.86
C ILE A 131 -10.24 5.39 -1.06
N ALA A 132 -10.35 5.38 0.27
CA ALA A 132 -9.44 4.66 1.14
C ALA A 132 -9.50 3.13 0.96
N TYR A 133 -10.68 2.53 0.74
CA TYR A 133 -10.77 1.09 0.45
C TYR A 133 -10.27 0.75 -0.95
N SER A 134 -10.46 1.64 -1.94
CA SER A 134 -9.88 1.44 -3.27
C SER A 134 -8.35 1.39 -3.21
N SER A 135 -7.70 2.20 -2.36
CA SER A 135 -6.24 2.17 -2.20
C SER A 135 -5.73 0.88 -1.57
N VAL A 136 -6.49 0.26 -0.65
CA VAL A 136 -6.17 -1.08 -0.12
C VAL A 136 -6.09 -2.11 -1.25
N SER A 137 -7.00 -2.05 -2.23
CA SER A 137 -6.99 -2.97 -3.37
C SER A 137 -5.77 -2.79 -4.28
N HIS A 138 -5.43 -1.56 -4.68
CA HIS A 138 -4.25 -1.31 -5.50
C HIS A 138 -2.94 -1.65 -4.78
N MET A 139 -2.81 -1.33 -3.48
CA MET A 139 -1.62 -1.70 -2.73
C MET A 139 -1.50 -3.23 -2.53
N GLY A 140 -2.63 -3.96 -2.47
CA GLY A 140 -2.61 -5.43 -2.50
C GLY A 140 -1.99 -5.99 -3.77
N LEU A 141 -2.28 -5.40 -4.94
CA LEU A 141 -1.64 -5.74 -6.21
C LEU A 141 -0.14 -5.41 -6.22
N VAL A 142 0.25 -4.27 -5.64
CA VAL A 142 1.67 -3.89 -5.48
C VAL A 142 2.41 -4.94 -4.65
N VAL A 143 1.84 -5.38 -3.52
CA VAL A 143 2.44 -6.43 -2.68
C VAL A 143 2.63 -7.74 -3.46
N ALA A 144 1.60 -8.19 -4.17
CA ALA A 144 1.68 -9.40 -4.99
C ALA A 144 2.77 -9.26 -6.08
N GLY A 145 2.85 -8.12 -6.77
CA GLY A 145 3.85 -7.86 -7.80
C GLY A 145 5.29 -7.86 -7.27
N ILE A 146 5.53 -7.32 -6.08
CA ILE A 146 6.86 -7.34 -5.43
C ILE A 146 7.24 -8.78 -5.01
N LEU A 147 6.29 -9.54 -4.46
CA LEU A 147 6.54 -10.90 -3.96
C LEU A 147 6.80 -11.93 -5.07
N VAL A 148 6.39 -11.68 -6.31
CA VAL A 148 6.67 -12.55 -7.47
C VAL A 148 8.15 -12.49 -7.89
N GLN A 149 8.90 -11.45 -7.48
CA GLN A 149 10.34 -11.30 -7.73
C GLN A 149 10.78 -11.38 -9.20
N THR A 150 9.90 -11.02 -10.14
CA THR A 150 10.26 -10.87 -11.57
C THR A 150 10.54 -9.41 -11.90
N PRO A 151 11.41 -9.11 -12.88
CA PRO A 151 11.66 -7.73 -13.30
C PRO A 151 10.37 -7.01 -13.73
N TRP A 152 9.46 -7.73 -14.37
CA TRP A 152 8.13 -7.23 -14.75
C TRP A 152 7.26 -6.93 -13.53
N GLY A 153 7.28 -7.78 -12.51
CA GLY A 153 6.57 -7.55 -11.24
C GLY A 153 7.07 -6.30 -10.51
N PHE A 154 8.40 -6.13 -10.41
CA PHE A 154 9.00 -4.93 -9.82
C PHE A 154 8.68 -3.66 -10.61
N ALA A 155 8.83 -3.69 -11.94
CA ALA A 155 8.53 -2.54 -12.80
C ALA A 155 7.04 -2.16 -12.72
N GLY A 156 6.13 -3.14 -12.81
CA GLY A 156 4.69 -2.91 -12.69
C GLY A 156 4.30 -2.35 -11.31
N ALA A 157 4.86 -2.90 -10.23
CA ALA A 157 4.63 -2.41 -8.88
C ALA A 157 5.11 -0.95 -8.69
N LEU A 158 6.27 -0.58 -9.26
CA LEU A 158 6.77 0.80 -9.23
C LEU A 158 5.83 1.76 -10.00
N ILE A 159 5.43 1.38 -11.21
CA ILE A 159 4.53 2.19 -12.04
C ILE A 159 3.19 2.38 -11.33
N LEU A 160 2.60 1.31 -10.78
CA LEU A 160 1.35 1.38 -10.05
C LEU A 160 1.46 2.24 -8.78
N MET A 161 2.56 2.14 -8.02
CA MET A 161 2.77 3.00 -6.86
C MET A 161 2.79 4.49 -7.21
N ILE A 162 3.48 4.87 -8.30
CA ILE A 162 3.57 6.25 -8.76
C ILE A 162 2.20 6.72 -9.27
N ALA A 163 1.59 5.96 -10.19
CA ALA A 163 0.30 6.28 -10.78
C ALA A 163 -0.78 6.41 -9.68
N HIS A 164 -0.89 5.41 -8.81
CA HIS A 164 -1.85 5.44 -7.71
C HIS A 164 -1.57 6.58 -6.71
N GLY A 165 -0.31 7.00 -6.52
CA GLY A 165 0.02 8.17 -5.70
C GLY A 165 -0.58 9.47 -6.22
N LEU A 166 -0.51 9.67 -7.54
CA LEU A 166 -1.08 10.84 -8.21
C LEU A 166 -2.62 10.77 -8.28
N THR A 167 -3.18 9.60 -8.59
CA THR A 167 -4.64 9.47 -8.75
C THR A 167 -5.38 9.52 -7.41
N SER A 168 -4.87 8.85 -6.37
CA SER A 168 -5.48 8.89 -5.04
C SER A 168 -5.45 10.29 -4.42
N SER A 169 -4.36 11.05 -4.59
CA SER A 169 -4.28 12.44 -4.10
C SER A 169 -5.27 13.36 -4.84
N ALA A 170 -5.41 13.21 -6.16
CA ALA A 170 -6.44 13.92 -6.92
C ALA A 170 -7.86 13.58 -6.45
N LEU A 171 -8.17 12.31 -6.22
CA LEU A 171 -9.47 11.87 -5.69
C LEU A 171 -9.75 12.44 -4.29
N PHE A 172 -8.76 12.46 -3.39
CA PHE A 172 -8.92 13.06 -2.06
C PHE A 172 -9.14 14.59 -2.15
N CYS A 173 -8.49 15.26 -3.10
CA CYS A 173 -8.72 16.68 -3.36
C CYS A 173 -10.15 16.93 -3.87
N LEU A 174 -10.63 16.13 -4.83
CA LEU A 174 -12.00 16.23 -5.34
C LEU A 174 -13.07 15.89 -4.30
N ALA A 175 -12.80 14.90 -3.44
CA ALA A 175 -13.67 14.61 -2.31
C ALA A 175 -13.76 15.79 -1.33
N ASN A 176 -12.65 16.54 -1.17
CA ASN A 176 -12.64 17.71 -0.31
C ASN A 176 -13.44 18.88 -0.89
N THR A 177 -13.28 19.19 -2.18
CA THR A 177 -14.03 20.29 -2.78
C THR A 177 -15.54 20.03 -2.77
N ASN A 178 -15.97 18.77 -2.87
CA ASN A 178 -17.37 18.41 -2.59
C ASN A 178 -17.74 18.63 -1.11
N TYR A 179 -16.88 18.23 -0.18
CA TYR A 179 -17.10 18.41 1.26
C TYR A 179 -17.20 19.88 1.66
N GLU A 180 -16.36 20.77 1.12
CA GLU A 180 -16.41 22.21 1.41
C GLU A 180 -17.72 22.87 0.95
N ARG A 181 -18.44 22.27 -0.01
CA ARG A 181 -19.70 22.82 -0.54
C ARG A 181 -20.94 22.29 0.17
N ILE A 182 -20.96 21.01 0.53
CA ILE A 182 -22.14 20.35 1.13
C ILE A 182 -21.98 20.19 2.65
N HIS A 183 -20.76 20.30 3.17
CA HIS A 183 -20.39 19.94 4.54
C HIS A 183 -20.79 18.50 4.95
N SER A 184 -20.93 17.60 3.97
CA SER A 184 -21.25 16.20 4.18
C SER A 184 -20.35 15.29 3.34
N ARG A 185 -20.12 14.07 3.82
CA ARG A 185 -19.25 13.07 3.17
C ARG A 185 -20.02 11.96 2.46
N SER A 186 -21.34 11.91 2.64
CA SER A 186 -22.19 10.85 2.11
C SER A 186 -22.44 11.02 0.62
N ILE A 187 -22.25 9.95 -0.15
CA ILE A 187 -22.47 9.93 -1.61
C ILE A 187 -23.92 10.30 -1.96
N LEU A 188 -24.90 9.91 -1.13
CA LEU A 188 -26.32 10.18 -1.37
C LEU A 188 -26.61 11.69 -1.45
N LEU A 189 -26.02 12.49 -0.55
CA LEU A 189 -26.17 13.94 -0.54
C LEU A 189 -25.37 14.63 -1.64
N ALA A 190 -24.35 13.95 -2.19
CA ALA A 190 -23.59 14.45 -3.34
C ALA A 190 -24.29 14.19 -4.69
N ARG A 191 -25.42 13.49 -4.69
CA ARG A 191 -26.19 13.21 -5.91
C ARG A 191 -26.65 14.51 -6.58
N GLY A 192 -26.42 14.62 -7.89
CA GLY A 192 -26.86 15.77 -8.69
C GLY A 192 -25.86 16.92 -8.78
N LEU A 193 -24.80 16.94 -7.96
CA LEU A 193 -23.73 17.94 -8.06
C LEU A 193 -23.05 17.97 -9.43
N GLN A 194 -23.02 16.83 -10.13
CA GLN A 194 -22.44 16.72 -11.46
C GLN A 194 -23.16 17.61 -12.48
N MET A 195 -24.48 17.81 -12.34
CA MET A 195 -25.25 18.68 -13.22
C MET A 195 -25.03 20.16 -12.91
N VAL A 196 -24.78 20.49 -11.64
CA VAL A 196 -24.54 21.86 -11.17
C VAL A 196 -23.12 22.32 -11.47
N LEU A 197 -22.14 21.41 -11.35
CA LEU A 197 -20.71 21.68 -11.53
C LEU A 197 -20.13 20.74 -12.61
N PRO A 198 -20.34 21.02 -13.91
CA PRO A 198 -19.94 20.11 -14.98
C PRO A 198 -18.41 19.92 -15.08
N LEU A 199 -17.62 20.97 -14.80
CA LEU A 199 -16.15 20.84 -14.75
C LEU A 199 -15.69 19.91 -13.62
N MET A 200 -16.39 19.95 -12.49
CA MET A 200 -16.10 19.04 -11.38
C MET A 200 -16.43 17.60 -11.77
N ALA A 201 -17.51 17.39 -12.53
CA ALA A 201 -17.87 16.08 -13.06
C ALA A 201 -16.81 15.53 -14.02
N THR A 202 -16.24 16.35 -14.90
CA THR A 202 -15.17 15.90 -15.81
C THR A 202 -13.91 15.49 -15.06
N TRP A 203 -13.50 16.25 -14.03
CA TRP A 203 -12.37 15.85 -13.18
C TRP A 203 -12.61 14.55 -12.43
N TRP A 204 -13.81 14.34 -11.88
CA TRP A 204 -14.20 13.06 -11.27
C TRP A 204 -14.14 11.91 -12.28
N PHE A 205 -14.59 12.13 -13.50
CA PHE A 205 -14.53 11.14 -14.56
C PHE A 205 -13.08 10.76 -14.92
N PHE A 206 -12.21 11.74 -15.17
CA PHE A 206 -10.79 11.45 -15.45
C PHE A 206 -10.08 10.78 -14.28
N ALA A 207 -10.31 11.25 -13.05
CA ALA A 207 -9.66 10.67 -11.86
C ALA A 207 -10.16 9.24 -11.58
N SER A 208 -11.43 8.94 -11.82
CA SER A 208 -11.97 7.59 -11.68
C SER A 208 -11.46 6.65 -12.77
N LEU A 209 -11.40 7.09 -14.03
CA LEU A 209 -10.79 6.32 -15.12
C LEU A 209 -9.32 6.00 -14.86
N ALA A 210 -8.56 6.96 -14.34
CA ALA A 210 -7.16 6.75 -13.99
C ALA A 210 -6.97 5.85 -12.76
N ASN A 211 -8.01 5.65 -11.96
CA ASN A 211 -8.01 4.77 -10.78
C ASN A 211 -8.57 3.36 -11.08
N LEU A 212 -8.94 3.06 -12.33
CA LEU A 212 -9.17 1.68 -12.79
C LEU A 212 -7.82 0.98 -13.01
#